data_AF-A0A2D7DUG2-F1
#
_entry.id   AF-A0A2D7DUG2-F1
#
_cell.length_a   1.000
_cell.length_b   1.000
_cell.length_c   1.000
_cell.angle_alpha   90.00
_cell.angle_beta   90.00
_cell.angle_gamma   90.00
#
_symmetry.space_group_name_H-M   'P 1'
#
loop_
_entity.id
_entity.type
_entity.pdbx_description
1 polymer ?
#
loop_
_entity_poly.entity_id
_entity_poly.type
_entity_poly.pdbx_seq_one_letter_code
_entity_poly.pdbx_strand_id
1 'polypeptide(L)'
;MLKGINPLLNAHVLYALRAMGYGDDLIIAGANFPAKSIATKTILGKVIKIDASASEVIKAILSVYPIDTYSKDSIARMEVDGEPNTILPVMNEVQSEITAVGVPIKMSAMIRLEFYERAKKAYAVIQTSERRFYSGFAIRKGVVGTNI
;
A
#
# COMPACT_ATOMS: atom_id res chain seq x y z
N MET A 1 -2.41 -17.18 13.80
CA MET A 1 -1.64 -17.49 12.57
C MET A 1 -2.39 -18.54 11.78
N LEU A 2 -2.21 -18.59 10.45
CA LEU A 2 -2.85 -19.56 9.55
C LEU A 2 -1.80 -20.21 8.63
N LYS A 3 -2.05 -21.43 8.15
CA LYS A 3 -1.17 -22.12 7.20
C LYS A 3 -1.20 -21.38 5.85
N GLY A 4 -0.04 -21.13 5.25
CA GLY A 4 0.08 -20.49 3.92
C GLY A 4 -0.18 -18.98 3.89
N ILE A 5 -0.39 -18.33 5.05
CA ILE A 5 -0.64 -16.89 5.15
C ILE A 5 0.47 -16.24 5.98
N ASN A 6 1.03 -15.13 5.49
CA ASN A 6 2.06 -14.39 6.21
C ASN A 6 1.53 -13.94 7.60
N PRO A 7 2.23 -14.21 8.71
CA PRO A 7 1.73 -13.93 10.05
C PRO A 7 1.57 -12.44 10.37
N LEU A 8 2.17 -11.52 9.59
CA LEU A 8 1.92 -10.08 9.70
C LEU A 8 0.49 -9.69 9.29
N LEU A 9 -0.18 -10.52 8.49
CA LEU A 9 -1.56 -10.30 8.05
C LEU A 9 -2.52 -10.69 9.17
N ASN A 10 -2.75 -9.76 10.09
CA ASN A 10 -3.75 -9.92 11.14
C ASN A 10 -5.18 -9.99 10.57
N ALA A 11 -6.16 -10.34 11.42
CA ALA A 11 -7.55 -10.53 10.99
C ALA A 11 -8.17 -9.30 10.31
N HIS A 12 -7.83 -8.08 10.75
CA HIS A 12 -8.35 -6.85 10.14
C HIS A 12 -7.74 -6.59 8.76
N VAL A 13 -6.45 -6.90 8.58
CA VAL A 13 -5.79 -6.81 7.27
C VAL A 13 -6.45 -7.79 6.31
N LEU A 14 -6.53 -9.08 6.68
CA LEU A 14 -7.13 -10.11 5.81
C LEU A 14 -8.58 -9.79 5.44
N TYR A 15 -9.37 -9.30 6.39
CA TYR A 15 -10.73 -8.83 6.13
C TYR A 15 -10.73 -7.72 5.08
N ALA A 16 -9.94 -6.65 5.27
CA ALA A 16 -9.90 -5.53 4.35
C ALA A 16 -9.45 -5.98 2.94
N LEU A 17 -8.33 -6.70 2.84
CA LEU A 17 -7.81 -7.18 1.56
C LEU A 17 -8.84 -8.04 0.82
N ARG A 18 -9.59 -8.90 1.53
CA ARG A 18 -10.58 -9.79 0.90
C ARG A 18 -11.87 -9.08 0.52
N ALA A 19 -12.27 -8.06 1.27
CA ALA A 19 -13.50 -7.29 1.05
C ALA A 19 -13.36 -6.25 -0.08
N MET A 20 -12.14 -5.80 -0.36
CA MET A 20 -11.84 -4.90 -1.49
C MET A 20 -12.24 -5.51 -2.84
N GLY A 21 -12.81 -4.69 -3.72
CA GLY A 21 -13.07 -5.00 -5.13
C GLY A 21 -11.90 -4.60 -6.05
N TYR A 22 -12.04 -4.92 -7.34
CA TYR A 22 -11.11 -4.42 -8.36
C TYR A 22 -11.15 -2.88 -8.41
N GLY A 23 -9.98 -2.25 -8.48
CA GLY A 23 -9.85 -0.80 -8.55
C GLY A 23 -9.81 -0.09 -7.19
N ASP A 24 -10.13 -0.78 -6.09
CA ASP A 24 -10.01 -0.21 -4.76
C ASP A 24 -8.54 0.08 -4.42
N ASP A 25 -8.29 1.23 -3.79
CA ASP A 25 -6.96 1.62 -3.31
C ASP A 25 -6.74 1.17 -1.86
N LEU A 26 -5.54 0.66 -1.58
CA LEU A 26 -5.00 0.41 -0.26
C LEU A 26 -3.83 1.36 0.01
N ILE A 27 -3.84 2.01 1.16
CA ILE A 27 -2.73 2.87 1.58
C ILE A 27 -1.86 2.16 2.61
N ILE A 28 -0.56 2.09 2.33
CA ILE A 28 0.47 1.70 3.30
C ILE A 28 1.18 2.98 3.74
N ALA A 29 1.09 3.29 5.02
CA ALA A 29 1.51 4.57 5.56
C ALA A 29 2.56 4.38 6.65
N GLY A 30 3.67 5.11 6.57
CA GLY A 30 4.64 5.15 7.66
C GLY A 30 4.12 5.84 8.93
N ALA A 31 4.95 5.81 9.97
CA ALA A 31 4.63 6.29 11.31
C ALA A 31 4.27 7.79 11.36
N ASN A 32 4.84 8.59 10.45
CA ASN A 32 4.62 10.04 10.38
C ASN A 32 3.37 10.43 9.56
N PHE A 33 2.72 9.48 8.90
CA PHE A 33 1.51 9.76 8.12
C PHE A 33 0.31 10.03 9.05
N PRO A 34 -0.59 10.98 8.73
CA PRO A 34 -1.77 11.29 9.55
C PRO A 34 -2.88 10.22 9.45
N ALA A 35 -2.52 8.95 9.60
CA ALA A 35 -3.34 7.77 9.28
C ALA A 35 -4.68 7.75 10.01
N LYS A 36 -4.69 8.09 11.30
CA LYS A 36 -5.93 8.10 12.10
C LYS A 36 -6.97 9.07 11.55
N SER A 37 -6.55 10.28 11.14
CA SER A 37 -7.46 11.28 10.60
C SER A 37 -7.94 10.92 9.19
N ILE A 38 -7.03 10.46 8.32
CA ILE A 38 -7.34 10.06 6.95
C ILE A 38 -8.27 8.85 6.93
N ALA A 39 -8.03 7.85 7.78
CA ALA A 39 -8.83 6.63 7.82
C ALA A 39 -10.32 6.90 8.15
N THR A 40 -10.66 8.01 8.83
CA THR A 40 -12.07 8.39 9.05
C THR A 40 -12.83 8.69 7.75
N LYS A 41 -12.12 8.89 6.64
CA LYS A 41 -12.68 9.17 5.31
C LYS A 41 -12.69 7.97 4.38
N THR A 42 -11.88 6.94 4.67
CA THR A 42 -11.84 5.69 3.91
C THR A 42 -13.10 4.85 4.10
N ILE A 43 -13.34 3.91 3.19
CA ILE A 43 -14.48 2.98 3.28
C ILE A 43 -14.47 2.18 4.59
N LEU A 44 -13.31 1.70 5.03
CA LEU A 44 -13.18 0.95 6.29
C LEU A 44 -13.42 1.82 7.53
N GLY A 45 -13.25 3.15 7.43
CA GLY A 45 -13.49 4.11 8.51
C GLY A 45 -12.48 4.08 9.67
N LYS A 46 -11.54 3.14 9.69
CA LYS A 46 -10.55 2.95 10.77
C LYS A 46 -9.17 2.57 10.25
N VAL A 47 -8.14 3.01 10.96
CA VAL A 47 -6.75 2.64 10.69
C VAL A 47 -6.49 1.21 11.17
N ILE A 48 -5.82 0.41 10.35
CA ILE A 48 -5.24 -0.87 10.76
C ILE A 48 -3.76 -0.62 11.08
N LYS A 49 -3.23 -1.20 12.16
CA LYS A 49 -1.83 -1.05 12.54
C LYS A 49 -1.06 -2.36 12.36
N ILE A 50 0.18 -2.26 11.90
CA ILE A 50 1.15 -3.37 11.87
C ILE A 50 2.52 -2.83 12.30
N ASP A 51 3.11 -3.45 13.31
CA ASP A 51 4.44 -3.06 13.82
C ASP A 51 5.54 -3.77 13.02
N ALA A 52 5.75 -3.31 11.78
CA ALA A 52 6.84 -3.74 10.90
C ALA A 52 7.25 -2.59 9.96
N SER A 53 8.31 -2.79 9.17
CA SER A 53 8.72 -1.82 8.13
C SER A 53 7.71 -1.78 6.97
N ALA A 54 7.77 -0.72 6.15
CA ALA A 54 6.87 -0.62 4.99
C ALA A 54 7.08 -1.74 3.97
N SER A 55 8.34 -2.14 3.74
CA SER A 55 8.69 -3.23 2.81
C SER A 55 8.20 -4.58 3.31
N GLU A 56 8.36 -4.91 4.59
CA GLU A 56 7.83 -6.15 5.17
C GLU A 56 6.31 -6.24 5.08
N VAL A 57 5.61 -5.13 5.36
CA VAL A 57 4.15 -5.07 5.24
C VAL A 57 3.70 -5.24 3.78
N ILE A 58 4.36 -4.57 2.84
CA ILE A 58 4.04 -4.69 1.41
C ILE A 58 4.31 -6.12 0.94
N LYS A 59 5.44 -6.71 1.29
CA LYS A 59 5.75 -8.12 0.99
C LYS A 59 4.66 -9.07 1.49
N ALA A 60 4.21 -8.88 2.73
CA ALA A 60 3.15 -9.68 3.31
C ALA A 60 1.81 -9.51 2.59
N ILE A 61 1.46 -8.28 2.19
CA ILE A 61 0.23 -7.99 1.46
C ILE A 61 0.27 -8.61 0.06
N LEU A 62 1.36 -8.40 -0.67
CA LEU A 62 1.53 -8.89 -2.04
C LEU A 62 1.59 -10.43 -2.13
N SER A 63 1.78 -11.14 -1.02
CA SER A 63 1.66 -12.61 -1.01
C SER A 63 0.22 -13.11 -1.22
N VAL A 64 -0.80 -12.24 -1.08
CA VAL A 64 -2.22 -12.59 -1.26
C VAL A 64 -3.00 -11.58 -2.10
N TYR A 65 -2.38 -10.45 -2.46
CA TYR A 65 -3.07 -9.30 -3.05
C TYR A 65 -2.67 -9.11 -4.51
N PRO A 66 -3.61 -9.24 -5.47
CA PRO A 66 -3.32 -8.96 -6.88
C PRO A 66 -3.17 -7.45 -7.09
N ILE A 67 -2.14 -7.04 -7.83
CA ILE A 67 -1.94 -5.65 -8.25
C ILE A 67 -2.70 -5.42 -9.57
N ASP A 68 -3.32 -4.26 -9.72
CA ASP A 68 -3.89 -3.83 -11.00
C ASP A 68 -2.79 -3.60 -12.05
N THR A 69 -2.81 -4.33 -13.15
CA THR A 69 -1.85 -4.18 -14.26
C THR A 69 -2.38 -3.36 -15.43
N TYR A 70 -3.62 -2.88 -15.36
CA TYR A 70 -4.26 -2.07 -16.39
C TYR A 70 -4.00 -0.57 -16.20
N SER A 71 -3.86 -0.12 -14.95
CA SER A 71 -3.61 1.30 -14.64
C SER A 71 -2.11 1.60 -14.54
N LYS A 72 -1.68 2.76 -15.07
CA LYS A 72 -0.27 3.20 -14.99
C LYS A 72 0.13 3.68 -13.58
N ASP A 73 -0.86 4.03 -12.75
CA ASP A 73 -0.69 4.56 -11.39
C ASP A 73 -1.14 3.54 -10.31
N SER A 74 -1.22 2.26 -10.67
CA SER A 74 -1.63 1.19 -9.74
C SER A 74 -0.77 1.13 -8.50
N ILE A 75 0.49 1.53 -8.60
CA ILE A 75 1.36 1.72 -7.45
C ILE A 75 1.93 3.12 -7.50
N ALA A 76 1.66 3.91 -6.46
CA ALA A 76 2.18 5.26 -6.31
C ALA A 76 2.95 5.38 -4.98
N ARG A 77 4.03 6.15 -5.01
CA ARG A 77 4.76 6.61 -3.82
C ARG A 77 4.57 8.11 -3.66
N MET A 78 4.60 8.60 -2.43
CA MET A 78 4.70 10.03 -2.19
C MET A 78 6.05 10.54 -2.74
N GLU A 79 6.03 11.60 -3.54
CA GLU A 79 7.26 12.23 -4.02
C GLU A 79 7.95 13.01 -2.90
N VAL A 80 9.26 13.21 -3.05
CA VAL A 80 9.98 14.22 -2.27
C VAL A 80 9.57 15.59 -2.81
N ASP A 81 9.24 16.54 -1.93
CA ASP A 81 8.65 17.84 -2.31
C ASP A 81 9.48 18.53 -3.41
N GLY A 82 8.90 18.66 -4.62
CA GLY A 82 9.56 19.29 -5.78
C GLY A 82 10.60 18.42 -6.50
N GLU A 83 10.79 17.17 -6.07
CA GLU A 83 11.79 16.24 -6.59
C GLU A 83 11.16 14.87 -6.98
N PRO A 84 10.31 14.83 -8.03
CA PRO A 84 9.57 13.62 -8.42
C PRO A 84 10.47 12.44 -8.79
N ASN A 85 11.72 12.70 -9.19
CA ASN A 85 12.69 11.66 -9.59
C ASN A 85 13.55 11.14 -8.43
N THR A 86 13.51 11.80 -7.25
CA THR A 86 14.29 11.37 -6.09
C THR A 86 13.69 10.08 -5.52
N ILE A 87 14.54 9.05 -5.39
CA ILE A 87 14.19 7.74 -4.84
C ILE A 87 14.96 7.53 -3.54
N LEU A 88 14.22 7.46 -2.43
CA LEU A 88 14.79 7.22 -1.10
C LEU A 88 14.98 5.71 -0.84
N PRO A 89 15.82 5.31 0.14
CA PRO A 89 16.06 3.90 0.47
C PRO A 89 14.77 3.09 0.70
N VAL A 90 13.81 3.65 1.46
CA VAL A 90 12.51 3.01 1.72
C VAL A 90 11.72 2.74 0.43
N MET A 91 11.85 3.60 -0.58
CA MET A 91 11.17 3.45 -1.87
C MET A 91 11.84 2.36 -2.70
N ASN A 92 13.17 2.23 -2.66
CA ASN A 92 13.90 1.15 -3.33
C ASN A 92 13.53 -0.21 -2.73
N GLU A 93 13.51 -0.33 -1.40
CA GLU A 93 13.13 -1.58 -0.72
C GLU A 93 11.72 -2.01 -1.10
N VAL A 94 10.77 -1.07 -1.12
CA VAL A 94 9.40 -1.35 -1.56
C VAL A 94 9.34 -1.73 -3.04
N GLN A 95 10.09 -1.05 -3.91
CA GLN A 95 10.17 -1.41 -5.34
C GLN A 95 10.72 -2.82 -5.54
N SER A 96 11.67 -3.27 -4.71
CA SER A 96 12.20 -4.63 -4.77
C SER A 96 11.13 -5.67 -4.45
N GLU A 97 10.29 -5.45 -3.44
CA GLU A 97 9.20 -6.38 -3.10
C GLU A 97 8.11 -6.43 -4.19
N ILE A 98 7.81 -5.29 -4.83
CA ILE A 98 6.91 -5.23 -6.00
C ILE A 98 7.49 -6.03 -7.18
N THR A 99 8.79 -5.86 -7.44
CA THR A 99 9.46 -6.54 -8.56
C THR A 99 9.52 -8.05 -8.31
N ALA A 100 9.69 -8.48 -7.05
CA ALA A 100 9.79 -9.89 -6.67
C ALA A 100 8.51 -10.68 -6.94
N VAL A 101 7.33 -10.04 -6.95
CA VAL A 101 6.06 -10.70 -7.32
C VAL A 101 5.81 -10.75 -8.82
N GLY A 102 6.82 -10.42 -9.64
CA GLY A 102 6.76 -10.55 -11.10
C GLY A 102 5.94 -9.47 -11.80
N VAL A 103 5.63 -8.37 -11.11
CA VAL A 103 4.86 -7.26 -11.67
C VAL A 103 5.84 -6.19 -12.18
N PRO A 104 5.96 -5.97 -13.51
CA PRO A 104 6.91 -5.01 -14.08
C PRO A 104 6.39 -3.56 -13.98
N ILE A 105 5.89 -3.17 -12.82
CA ILE A 105 5.36 -1.81 -12.57
C ILE A 105 6.37 -1.05 -11.72
N LYS A 106 6.81 0.10 -12.25
CA LYS A 106 7.55 1.10 -11.49
C LYS A 106 6.57 1.98 -10.73
N MET A 107 6.83 2.25 -9.46
CA MET A 107 6.01 3.17 -8.68
C MET A 107 6.00 4.57 -9.30
N SER A 108 4.82 5.12 -9.53
CA SER A 108 4.66 6.53 -9.94
C SER A 108 4.92 7.46 -8.76
N ALA A 109 5.48 8.63 -9.06
CA ALA A 109 5.59 9.72 -8.07
C ALA A 109 4.24 10.43 -7.96
N MET A 110 3.86 10.81 -6.73
CA MET A 110 2.62 11.53 -6.46
C MET A 110 2.87 12.65 -5.46
N ILE A 111 2.45 13.86 -5.80
CA ILE A 111 2.55 15.04 -4.93
C ILE A 111 1.80 14.76 -3.62
N ARG A 112 2.35 15.20 -2.48
CA ARG A 112 1.80 14.94 -1.14
C ARG A 112 0.30 15.22 -1.01
N LEU A 113 -0.17 16.34 -1.57
CA LEU A 113 -1.59 16.70 -1.51
C LEU A 113 -2.47 15.73 -2.29
N GLU A 114 -2.06 15.34 -3.50
CA GLU A 114 -2.76 14.34 -4.30
C GLU A 114 -2.77 12.98 -3.62
N PHE A 115 -1.65 12.61 -2.98
CA PHE A 115 -1.57 11.38 -2.19
C PHE A 115 -2.58 11.39 -1.04
N TYR A 116 -2.74 12.52 -0.34
CA TYR A 116 -3.77 12.64 0.70
C TYR A 116 -5.18 12.55 0.14
N GLU A 117 -5.46 13.14 -1.03
CA GLU A 117 -6.77 13.02 -1.66
C GLU A 117 -7.08 11.59 -2.12
N ARG A 118 -6.10 10.89 -2.69
CA ARG A 118 -6.23 9.45 -3.01
C ARG A 118 -6.43 8.62 -1.73
N ALA A 119 -5.67 8.91 -0.67
CA ALA A 119 -5.76 8.19 0.58
C ALA A 119 -7.10 8.37 1.29
N LYS A 120 -7.74 9.54 1.20
CA LYS A 120 -9.09 9.77 1.73
C LYS A 120 -10.16 8.94 1.01
N LYS A 121 -9.96 8.64 -0.29
CA LYS A 121 -10.88 7.87 -1.13
C LYS A 121 -10.58 6.37 -1.12
N ALA A 122 -9.48 5.96 -0.50
CA ALA A 122 -9.05 4.57 -0.44
C ALA A 122 -10.03 3.70 0.37
N TYR A 123 -9.94 2.39 0.18
CA TYR A 123 -10.70 1.43 0.96
C TYR A 123 -10.21 1.38 2.40
N ALA A 124 -8.88 1.32 2.60
CA ALA A 124 -8.27 1.22 3.91
C ALA A 124 -6.88 1.88 3.98
N VAL A 125 -6.49 2.24 5.19
CA VAL A 125 -5.12 2.66 5.54
C VAL A 125 -4.54 1.65 6.53
N ILE A 126 -3.39 1.09 6.18
CA ILE A 126 -2.54 0.29 7.07
C ILE A 126 -1.35 1.17 7.47
N GLN A 127 -1.28 1.52 8.76
CA GLN A 127 -0.16 2.24 9.32
C GLN A 127 0.91 1.27 9.80
N THR A 128 2.14 1.47 9.34
CA THR A 128 3.33 0.69 9.70
C THR A 128 4.15 1.41 10.78
N SER A 129 5.20 0.75 11.26
CA SER A 129 6.18 1.36 12.19
C SER A 129 7.35 2.05 11.46
N GLU A 130 7.27 2.19 10.13
CA GLU A 130 8.30 2.83 9.30
C GLU A 130 8.51 4.30 9.68
N ARG A 131 9.70 4.65 10.17
CA ARG A 131 10.01 6.00 10.66
C ARG A 131 10.61 6.90 9.59
N ARG A 132 11.15 6.34 8.50
CA ARG A 132 11.74 7.11 7.41
C ARG A 132 10.67 7.98 6.74
N PHE A 133 11.07 9.17 6.30
CA PHE A 133 10.17 10.10 5.61
C PHE A 133 9.71 9.57 4.25
N TYR A 134 8.62 10.13 3.73
CA TYR A 134 8.04 9.78 2.43
C TYR A 134 7.72 8.28 2.26
N SER A 135 7.37 7.62 3.36
CA SER A 135 7.00 6.21 3.46
C SER A 135 5.50 5.98 3.24
N GLY A 136 4.90 6.72 2.30
CA GLY A 136 3.50 6.56 1.89
C GLY A 136 3.43 5.88 0.53
N PHE A 137 2.70 4.77 0.46
CA PHE A 137 2.49 3.99 -0.76
C PHE A 137 1.00 3.71 -0.97
N ALA A 138 0.53 3.86 -2.20
CA ALA A 138 -0.83 3.50 -2.60
C ALA A 138 -0.76 2.31 -3.56
N ILE A 139 -1.58 1.29 -3.33
CA ILE A 139 -1.62 0.07 -4.14
C ILE A 139 -3.08 -0.21 -4.54
N ARG A 140 -3.34 -0.23 -5.85
CA ARG A 140 -4.66 -0.53 -6.43
C ARG A 140 -4.85 -2.03 -6.61
N LYS A 141 -6.00 -2.54 -6.19
CA LYS A 141 -6.33 -3.96 -6.31
C LYS A 141 -6.60 -4.34 -7.77
N GLY A 142 -5.92 -5.39 -8.22
CA GLY A 142 -6.14 -6.03 -9.50
C GLY A 142 -7.25 -7.07 -9.47
N VAL A 143 -7.32 -7.85 -10.54
CA VAL A 143 -8.25 -8.97 -10.69
C VAL A 143 -7.52 -10.30 -10.43
N VAL A 144 -8.25 -11.25 -9.86
CA VAL A 144 -7.87 -12.65 -9.81
C VAL A 144 -8.49 -13.30 -11.04
N GLY A 145 -7.67 -13.78 -11.98
CA GLY A 145 -8.18 -14.48 -13.17
C GLY A 145 -8.95 -15.75 -12.80
N THR A 146 -9.74 -16.31 -13.72
CA THR A 146 -10.53 -17.53 -13.48
C THR A 146 -9.71 -18.83 -13.37
N ASN A 147 -8.39 -18.75 -13.59
CA ASN A 147 -7.50 -19.91 -13.71
C ASN A 147 -6.54 -20.05 -12.52
N ILE A 148 -6.96 -19.64 -11.32
CA ILE A 148 -6.20 -19.82 -10.07
C ILE A 148 -6.85 -20.90 -9.23
#